data_AF-A0A3G1RLL0-F1
#
_entry.id   AF-A0A3G1RLL0-F1
#
_cell.length_a   1.000
_cell.length_b   1.000
_cell.length_c   1.000
_cell.angle_alpha   90.00
_cell.angle_beta   90.00
_cell.angle_gamma   90.00
#
_symmetry.space_group_name_H-M   'P 1'
#
loop_
_entity.id
_entity.type
_entity.pdbx_description
1 polymer ?
#
loop_
_entity_poly.entity_id
_entity_poly.type
_entity_poly.pdbx_seq_one_letter_code
_entity_poly.pdbx_strand_id
1 'polypeptide(L)' 'MAIQITYNLHIFRLQEDENILSITHEQEQPAYKLEYHYTNYVKNQNALPKKVYVIREDDVDAFYYVMFLPEEY' A
#
# COMPACT_ATOMS: atom_id res chain seq x y z
N MET A 1 21.42 -16.87 -16.54
CA MET A 1 21.24 -15.96 -15.38
C MET A 1 19.75 -15.64 -15.36
N ALA A 2 18.98 -16.19 -14.41
CA ALA A 2 17.56 -15.88 -14.32
C ALA A 2 17.44 -14.53 -13.62
N ILE A 3 16.82 -13.54 -14.27
CA ILE A 3 16.46 -12.28 -13.62
C ILE A 3 15.32 -12.63 -12.66
N GLN A 4 15.60 -12.64 -11.36
CA GLN A 4 14.59 -12.82 -10.34
C GLN A 4 13.79 -11.52 -10.27
N ILE A 5 12.69 -11.42 -11.03
CA ILE A 5 11.73 -10.34 -10.81
C ILE A 5 11.13 -10.58 -9.43
N THR A 6 11.39 -9.66 -8.51
CA THR A 6 10.85 -9.70 -7.15
C THR A 6 9.63 -8.81 -7.12
N TYR A 7 8.46 -9.42 -6.96
CA TYR A 7 7.21 -8.69 -6.75
C TYR A 7 6.96 -8.59 -5.25
N ASN A 8 7.02 -7.37 -4.72
CA ASN A 8 6.66 -7.14 -3.32
C ASN A 8 5.27 -6.54 -3.26
N LEU A 9 4.31 -7.33 -2.77
CA LEU A 9 2.94 -6.88 -2.55
C LEU A 9 2.84 -6.18 -1.18
N HIS A 10 2.43 -4.92 -1.23
CA HIS A 10 2.08 -4.10 -0.09
C HIS A 10 0.57 -3.87 -0.08
N ILE A 11 -0.03 -4.04 1.08
CA ILE A 11 -1.46 -3.87 1.30
C ILE A 11 -1.62 -2.74 2.32
N PHE A 12 -2.25 -1.64 1.90
CA PHE A 12 -2.60 -0.54 2.79
C PHE A 12 -4.10 -0.58 3.05
N ARG A 13 -4.49 -0.57 4.33
CA ARG A 13 -5.89 -0.42 4.76
C ARG A 13 -6.05 0.92 5.44
N LEU A 14 -7.01 1.70 4.99
CA LEU A 14 -7.26 3.06 5.43
C LEU A 14 -8.54 3.08 6.25
N GLN A 15 -8.47 3.66 7.45
CA GLN A 15 -9.63 3.88 8.31
C GLN A 15 -9.66 5.33 8.77
N GLU A 16 -10.75 6.01 8.42
CA GLU A 16 -11.05 7.34 8.89
C GLU A 16 -11.79 7.25 10.24
N ASP A 17 -11.29 7.96 11.26
CA ASP A 17 -11.96 8.15 12.55
C ASP A 17 -11.87 9.62 12.95
N GLU A 18 -13.01 10.30 13.03
CA GLU A 18 -13.11 11.76 13.23
C GLU A 18 -12.12 12.56 12.36
N ASN A 19 -11.02 13.01 12.97
CA ASN A 19 -9.95 13.82 12.37
C ASN A 19 -8.62 13.06 12.27
N ILE A 20 -8.64 11.73 12.39
CA ILE A 20 -7.48 10.85 12.32
C ILE A 20 -7.68 9.87 11.15
N LEU A 21 -6.66 9.76 10.30
CA LEU A 21 -6.54 8.68 9.34
C LEU A 21 -5.55 7.66 9.89
N SER A 22 -6.05 6.45 10.12
CA SER A 22 -5.25 5.28 10.47
C SER A 22 -4.94 4.48 9.22
N ILE A 23 -3.67 4.13 9.02
CA ILE A 23 -3.21 3.32 7.89
C ILE A 23 -2.50 2.09 8.44
N THR A 24 -3.06 0.92 8.16
CA THR A 24 -2.41 -0.36 8.44
C THR A 24 -1.71 -0.82 7.17
N HIS A 25 -0.39 -0.99 7.22
CA HIS A 25 0.45 -1.47 6.13
C HIS A 25 0.88 -2.91 6.42
N GLU A 26 0.57 -3.82 5.50
CA GLU A 26 0.94 -5.23 5.53
C GLU A 26 1.75 -5.55 4.27
N GLN A 27 2.88 -6.24 4.43
CA GLN A 27 3.72 -6.68 3.32
C GLN A 27 3.80 -8.21 3.30
N GLU A 28 3.39 -8.83 2.18
CA GLU A 28 3.35 -10.30 2.10
C GLU A 28 4.74 -10.91 1.88
N GLN A 29 5.64 -10.22 1.15
CA GLN A 29 6.98 -10.72 0.87
C GLN A 29 8.05 -9.61 0.93
N PRO A 30 9.14 -9.82 1.72
CA PRO A 30 9.19 -10.74 2.85
C PRO A 30 8.08 -10.44 3.87
N ALA A 31 7.57 -11.48 4.56
CA ALA A 31 6.35 -11.45 5.40
C ALA A 31 6.45 -10.63 6.71
N TYR A 32 7.31 -9.62 6.77
CA TYR A 32 7.96 -9.28 8.02
C TYR A 32 7.41 -8.08 8.78
N LYS A 33 6.44 -7.31 8.23
CA LYS A 33 6.04 -6.08 8.92
C LYS A 33 4.59 -5.68 8.72
N LEU A 34 3.86 -5.73 9.82
CA LEU A 34 2.62 -4.98 10.02
C LEU A 34 3.00 -3.64 10.64
N GLU A 35 2.76 -2.55 9.93
CA GLU A 35 3.01 -1.19 10.40
C GLU A 35 1.71 -0.42 10.57
N TYR A 36 1.67 0.43 11.59
CA TYR A 36 0.54 1.30 11.87
C TYR A 36 1.01 2.74 11.77
N HIS A 37 0.34 3.51 10.92
CA HIS A 37 0.60 4.93 10.71
C HIS A 37 -0.65 5.71 11.06
N TYR A 38 -0.47 6.84 11.74
CA TYR A 38 -1.57 7.72 12.15
C TYR A 38 -1.22 9.14 11.74
N THR A 39 -2.16 9.83 11.11
CA THR A 39 -2.01 11.22 10.75
C THR A 39 -3.30 11.98 11.00
N ASN A 40 -3.18 13.26 11.32
CA ASN A 40 -4.32 14.16 11.28
C ASN A 40 -4.88 14.17 9.85
N TYR A 41 -6.20 14.06 9.75
CA TYR A 41 -6.93 14.02 8.49
C TYR A 41 -8.08 15.00 8.54
N VAL A 42 -8.11 15.89 7.56
CA VAL A 42 -9.25 16.76 7.32
C VAL A 42 -10.14 16.05 6.33
N LYS A 43 -11.36 15.68 6.74
CA LYS A 43 -12.30 14.96 5.88
C LYS A 43 -12.47 15.66 4.54
N ASN A 44 -12.18 14.92 3.48
CA ASN A 44 -12.50 15.32 2.11
C ASN A 44 -13.99 15.03 1.82
N GLN A 45 -14.57 15.72 0.84
CA GLN A 45 -15.91 15.43 0.33
C GLN A 45 -15.97 14.09 -0.41
N ASN A 46 -14.84 13.66 -0.99
CA ASN A 46 -14.71 12.35 -1.62
C ASN A 46 -14.35 11.29 -0.58
N ALA A 47 -14.97 10.11 -0.68
CA ALA A 47 -14.61 8.97 0.15
C ALA A 47 -13.19 8.49 -0.20
N LEU A 48 -12.36 8.25 0.81
CA LEU A 48 -11.08 7.55 0.59
C LEU A 48 -11.32 6.07 0.28
N PRO A 49 -10.46 5.45 -0.55
CA PRO A 49 -10.47 4.01 -0.71
C PRO A 49 -10.12 3.35 0.63
N LYS A 50 -10.90 2.35 1.04
CA LYS A 50 -10.68 1.61 2.30
C LYS A 50 -9.45 0.72 2.26
N LYS A 51 -8.98 0.36 1.07
CA LYS A 51 -7.85 -0.51 0.84
C LYS A 51 -7.21 -0.13 -0.49
N VAL A 52 -5.89 -0.20 -0.58
CA VAL A 52 -5.14 -0.14 -1.85
C VAL A 52 -4.04 -1.19 -1.84
N TYR A 53 -3.72 -1.72 -3.01
CA TYR A 53 -2.58 -2.59 -3.21
C TYR A 53 -1.46 -1.80 -3.88
N VAL A 54 -0.24 -2.01 -3.44
CA VAL A 54 0.95 -1.43 -4.07
C VAL A 54 1.92 -2.55 -4.37
N ILE A 55 2.28 -2.68 -5.64
CA ILE A 55 3.29 -3.65 -6.08
C ILE A 55 4.57 -2.86 -6.36
N ARG A 56 5.65 -3.23 -5.68
CA ARG A 56 7.00 -2.81 -6.07
C ARG A 56 7.55 -3.81 -7.07
N GLU A 57 7.80 -3.34 -8.28
CA GLU A 57 8.43 -4.12 -9.33
C GLU A 57 9.89 -3.69 -9.45
N ASP A 58 10.77 -4.67 -9.27
CA ASP A 58 12.22 -4.52 -9.41
C ASP A 58 12.66 -4.91 -10.82
N ASP A 59 13.30 -3.98 -11.52
CA ASP A 59 14.01 -4.20 -12.78
C ASP A 59 15.54 -4.04 -12.57
N VAL A 60 16.34 -4.36 -13.59
CA VAL A 60 17.81 -4.43 -13.53
C VAL A 60 18.44 -3.11 -13.06
N ASP A 61 17.89 -1.97 -13.49
CA ASP A 61 18.44 -0.63 -13.24
C ASP A 61 17.45 0.31 -12.52
N ALA A 62 16.22 -0.13 -12.25
CA ALA A 62 15.17 0.71 -11.71
C ALA A 62 14.17 -0.08 -10.87
N PHE A 63 13.40 0.63 -10.05
CA PHE A 63 12.24 0.09 -9.37
C PHE A 63 11.07 1.06 -9.52
N TYR A 64 9.87 0.53 -9.70
CA TYR A 64 8.65 1.32 -9.79
C TYR A 64 7.57 0.75 -8.88
N TYR A 65 6.68 1.63 -8.44
CA TYR A 65 5.53 1.29 -7.62
C TYR A 65 4.27 1.46 -8.45
N VAL A 66 3.45 0.42 -8.49
CA VAL A 66 2.13 0.45 -9.13
C VAL A 66 1.07 0.34 -8.05
N MET A 67 0.09 1.25 -8.05
CA MET A 67 -1.02 1.26 -7.10
C MET A 67 -2.30 0.81 -7.79
N PHE A 68 -3.04 -0.08 -7.14
CA PHE A 68 -4.34 -0.58 -7.59
C PHE A 68 -5.39 -0.31 -6.52
N LEU A 69 -6.56 0.16 -6.96
CA LEU A 69 -7.78 0.12 -6.16
C LEU A 69 -8.26 -1.35 -6.01
N PRO A 70 -9.11 -1.66 -5.01
CA PRO A 70 -9.58 -3.01 -4.79
C PRO A 70 -10.28 -3.65 -5.98
N GLU A 71 -10.92 -2.84 -6.81
CA GLU A 71 -11.61 -3.21 -8.05
C GLU A 71 -10.68 -3.35 -9.27
N GLU A 72 -9.43 -2.89 -9.18
CA GLU A 72 -8.44 -2.92 -10.27
C GLU A 72 -7.42 -4.06 -10.12
N TYR A 73 -7.39 -4.72 -8.96
CA TYR A 73 -6.46 -5.80 -8.63
C TYR A 73 -6.95 -7.18 -9.10
#